data_AF-A0AAU0NVQ4-F1
#
_entry.id   AF-A0AAU0NVQ4-F1
#
_cell.length_a   1.000
_cell.length_b   1.000
_cell.length_c   1.000
_cell.angle_alpha   90.00
_cell.angle_beta   90.00
_cell.angle_gamma   90.00
#
_symmetry.space_group_name_H-M   'P 1'
#
loop_
_entity.id
_entity.type
_entity.pdbx_description
1 polymer ?
#
loop_
_entity_poly.entity_id
_entity_poly.type
_entity_poly.pdbx_seq_one_letter_code
_entity_poly.pdbx_strand_id
1 'polypeptide(L)'
;MLVIDNSFKIIASSYDAKDIVGVHEDINVGQYLDENIIDFIRNSNIMSKIRNSGRSHYVRKENPYNGTLVNLIYIEDVEVGQLVVLEGGRQFQEVDFKLMESFSILLSVELQKTNFFNIDKDLISNYILTDLIEKNYMSEEIIHKRFRYSIFKSIYSYK
;
A
#
# COMPACT_ATOMS: atom_id res chain seq x y z
N MET A 1 10.24 -5.27 -5.85
CA MET A 1 8.91 -4.67 -6.10
C MET A 1 7.90 -5.23 -5.13
N LEU A 2 7.03 -4.39 -4.59
CA LEU A 2 5.90 -4.77 -3.75
C LEU A 2 4.63 -4.12 -4.30
N VAL A 3 3.50 -4.81 -4.20
CA VAL A 3 2.15 -4.26 -4.40
C VAL A 3 1.44 -4.34 -3.07
N ILE A 4 0.96 -3.20 -2.60
CA ILE A 4 0.48 -3.02 -1.24
C ILE A 4 -0.90 -2.36 -1.29
N ASP A 5 -1.86 -2.79 -0.48
CA ASP A 5 -3.15 -2.12 -0.37
C ASP A 5 -3.09 -0.89 0.56
N ASN A 6 -4.19 -0.14 0.67
CA ASN A 6 -4.26 1.02 1.56
C ASN A 6 -4.18 0.70 3.07
N SER A 7 -4.27 -0.58 3.44
CA SER A 7 -4.10 -1.06 4.81
C SER A 7 -2.67 -1.51 5.12
N PHE A 8 -1.73 -1.33 4.17
CA PHE A 8 -0.35 -1.81 4.22
C PHE A 8 -0.19 -3.34 4.13
N LYS A 9 -1.23 -4.04 3.66
CA LYS A 9 -1.16 -5.47 3.33
C LYS A 9 -0.38 -5.66 2.03
N ILE A 10 0.56 -6.58 2.03
CA ILE A 10 1.32 -6.97 0.84
C ILE A 10 0.45 -7.92 0.02
N ILE A 11 -0.03 -7.45 -1.13
CA ILE A 11 -0.80 -8.24 -2.10
C ILE A 11 0.16 -9.09 -2.94
N ALA A 12 1.29 -8.51 -3.33
CA ALA A 12 2.30 -9.18 -4.13
C ALA A 12 3.70 -8.65 -3.82
N SER A 13 4.72 -9.49 -4.02
CA SER A 13 6.11 -9.14 -3.78
C SER A 13 7.04 -9.89 -4.71
N SER A 14 8.05 -9.22 -5.25
CA SER A 14 9.21 -9.92 -5.82
C SER A 14 10.05 -10.54 -4.69
N TYR A 15 10.72 -11.66 -4.98
CA TYR A 15 11.54 -12.39 -4.02
C TYR A 15 12.53 -11.48 -3.29
N ASP A 16 13.35 -10.74 -4.04
CA ASP A 16 14.39 -9.85 -3.49
C ASP A 16 13.84 -8.71 -2.62
N ALA A 17 12.56 -8.32 -2.78
CA ALA A 17 12.02 -7.19 -2.03
C ALA A 17 11.62 -7.56 -0.60
N LYS A 18 11.30 -8.84 -0.37
CA LYS A 18 10.98 -9.36 0.97
C LYS A 18 12.20 -9.38 1.89
N ASP A 19 13.37 -9.62 1.32
CA ASP A 19 14.62 -9.67 2.08
C ASP A 19 15.13 -8.26 2.44
N ILE A 20 14.69 -7.23 1.70
CA ILE A 20 15.11 -5.83 1.89
C ILE A 20 14.14 -5.05 2.78
N VAL A 21 12.84 -5.36 2.71
CA VAL A 21 11.78 -4.64 3.43
C VAL A 21 11.30 -5.50 4.59
N GLY A 22 11.29 -4.93 5.79
CA GLY A 22 10.72 -5.60 6.96
C GLY A 22 9.25 -5.98 6.71
N VAL A 23 8.95 -7.27 6.80
CA VAL A 23 7.60 -7.84 6.66
C VAL A 23 7.19 -8.44 7.99
N HIS A 24 5.96 -8.15 8.40
CA HIS A 24 5.28 -8.86 9.47
C HIS A 24 4.36 -9.93 8.86
N GLU A 25 4.56 -11.19 9.24
CA GLU A 25 3.72 -12.30 8.79
C GLU A 25 2.76 -12.74 9.89
N ASP A 26 1.47 -12.76 9.58
CA ASP A 26 0.45 -13.43 10.40
C ASP A 26 -0.10 -14.62 9.60
N ILE A 27 0.06 -15.82 10.14
CA ILE A 27 -0.35 -17.09 9.53
C ILE A 27 -1.83 -17.08 9.11
N ASN A 28 -2.68 -16.30 9.78
CA ASN A 28 -4.11 -16.27 9.50
C ASN A 28 -4.55 -15.11 8.60
N VAL A 29 -3.72 -14.06 8.44
CA VAL A 29 -4.14 -12.77 7.85
C VAL A 29 -3.30 -12.37 6.63
N GLY A 30 -2.09 -12.94 6.49
CA GLY A 30 -1.16 -12.68 5.39
C GLY A 30 0.01 -11.78 5.80
N GLN A 31 0.67 -11.21 4.79
CA GLN A 31 1.89 -10.43 4.96
C GLN A 31 1.60 -8.93 4.98
N TYR A 32 2.20 -8.20 5.91
CA TYR A 32 2.07 -6.75 6.09
C TYR A 32 3.43 -6.09 6.16
N LEU A 33 3.50 -4.79 5.86
CA LEU A 33 4.71 -4.02 6.18
C LEU A 33 4.95 -3.99 7.69
N ASP A 34 6.23 -3.99 8.08
CA ASP A 34 6.62 -3.80 9.48
C ASP A 34 6.09 -2.47 10.05
N GLU A 35 5.72 -2.48 11.33
CA GLU A 35 5.10 -1.34 12.01
C GLU A 35 5.99 -0.09 11.98
N ASN A 36 7.32 -0.25 12.10
CA ASN A 36 8.25 0.87 12.04
C ASN A 36 8.23 1.56 10.67
N ILE A 37 8.02 0.79 9.59
CA ILE A 37 7.92 1.32 8.22
C ILE A 37 6.59 2.05 8.04
N ILE A 38 5.51 1.50 8.58
CA ILE A 38 4.18 2.13 8.55
C ILE A 38 4.22 3.47 9.27
N ASP A 39 4.81 3.52 10.46
CA ASP A 39 4.96 4.74 11.25
C ASP A 39 5.84 5.77 10.54
N PHE A 40 6.93 5.34 9.91
CA PHE A 40 7.74 6.20 9.08
C PHE A 40 6.93 6.82 7.94
N ILE A 41 6.17 6.03 7.17
CA ILE A 41 5.35 6.51 6.05
C ILE A 41 4.33 7.56 6.52
N ARG A 42 3.71 7.33 7.68
CA ARG A 42 2.73 8.23 8.29
C ARG A 42 3.37 9.54 8.75
N ASN A 43 4.43 9.46 9.55
CA ASN A 43 5.06 10.63 10.17
C ASN A 43 5.78 11.53 9.15
N SER A 44 6.30 10.96 8.07
CA SER A 44 6.99 11.68 7.01
C SER A 44 6.08 12.27 5.93
N ASN A 45 4.75 12.07 6.07
CA ASN A 45 3.72 12.55 5.14
C ASN A 45 4.01 12.12 3.69
N ILE A 46 4.59 10.93 3.48
CA ILE A 46 4.97 10.49 2.13
C ILE A 46 3.73 10.39 1.25
N MET A 47 2.64 9.81 1.74
CA MET A 47 1.42 9.63 0.94
C MET A 47 0.79 10.93 0.47
N SER A 48 0.80 11.99 1.30
CA SER A 48 0.29 13.30 0.86
C SER A 48 1.22 13.95 -0.17
N LYS A 49 2.54 13.77 -0.03
CA LYS A 49 3.50 14.21 -1.05
C LYS A 49 3.28 13.51 -2.39
N ILE A 50 2.94 12.22 -2.40
CA ILE A 50 2.64 11.49 -3.64
C ILE A 50 1.39 12.06 -4.31
N ARG A 51 0.30 12.21 -3.54
CA ARG A 51 -0.95 12.78 -4.05
C ARG A 51 -0.77 14.20 -4.61
N ASN A 52 0.07 15.03 -3.97
CA ASN A 52 0.35 16.39 -4.44
C ASN A 52 1.29 16.45 -5.66
N SER A 53 2.09 15.40 -5.90
CA SER A 53 2.99 15.31 -7.06
C SER A 53 2.37 14.60 -8.26
N GLY A 54 1.07 14.26 -8.18
CA GLY A 54 0.30 13.64 -9.24
C GLY A 54 0.02 12.18 -8.94
N ARG A 55 1.00 11.29 -9.11
CA ARG A 55 0.81 9.83 -8.95
C ARG A 55 2.04 9.08 -8.44
N SER A 56 3.25 9.53 -8.78
CA SER A 56 4.51 8.89 -8.39
C SER A 56 5.38 9.81 -7.54
N HIS A 57 6.06 9.24 -6.56
CA HIS A 57 6.98 9.96 -5.70
C HIS A 57 8.23 9.14 -5.44
N TYR A 58 9.38 9.79 -5.64
CA TYR A 58 10.67 9.22 -5.31
C TYR A 58 11.09 9.61 -3.90
N VAL A 59 11.16 8.62 -3.02
CA VAL A 59 11.69 8.74 -1.67
C VAL A 59 13.18 8.48 -1.71
N ARG A 60 13.97 9.55 -1.75
CA ARG A 60 15.43 9.48 -1.73
C ARG A 60 15.92 9.10 -0.34
N LYS A 61 16.81 8.09 -0.24
CA LYS A 61 17.59 7.83 0.97
C LYS A 61 18.97 8.49 0.88
N GLU A 62 19.59 8.73 2.03
CA GLU A 62 20.92 9.35 2.11
C GLU A 62 22.00 8.49 1.44
N ASN A 63 21.85 7.15 1.48
CA ASN A 63 22.74 6.23 0.78
C ASN A 63 22.37 6.13 -0.72
N PRO A 64 23.36 6.22 -1.63
CA PRO A 64 23.14 5.96 -3.05
C PRO A 64 22.64 4.53 -3.27
N TYR A 65 21.70 4.35 -4.20
CA TYR A 65 21.11 3.05 -4.58
C TYR A 65 20.16 2.41 -3.57
N ASN A 66 19.65 3.20 -2.62
CA ASN A 66 18.65 2.78 -1.64
C ASN A 66 17.35 3.61 -1.70
N GLY A 67 17.12 4.33 -2.80
CA GLY A 67 15.88 5.06 -3.02
C GLY A 67 14.68 4.13 -3.18
N THR A 68 13.50 4.66 -2.88
CA THR A 68 12.23 3.96 -3.06
C THR A 68 11.35 4.78 -3.99
N LEU A 69 10.89 4.19 -5.08
CA LEU A 69 9.88 4.78 -5.94
C LEU A 69 8.53 4.20 -5.56
N VAL A 70 7.56 5.08 -5.32
CA VAL A 70 6.20 4.71 -4.96
C VAL A 70 5.24 5.33 -5.97
N ASN A 71 4.32 4.53 -6.50
CA ASN A 71 3.29 4.98 -7.43
C ASN A 71 1.93 4.51 -6.93
N LEU A 72 0.95 5.41 -6.88
CA LEU A 72 -0.40 5.08 -6.44
C LEU A 72 -1.16 4.36 -7.55
N ILE A 73 -1.92 3.35 -7.15
CA ILE A 73 -2.79 2.59 -8.05
C ILE A 73 -4.21 3.10 -7.83
N TYR A 74 -4.81 3.57 -8.92
CA TYR A 74 -6.20 4.05 -8.94
C TYR A 74 -7.04 3.14 -9.82
N ILE A 75 -8.22 2.79 -9.32
CA ILE A 75 -9.33 2.29 -10.14
C ILE A 75 -10.33 3.44 -10.21
N GLU A 76 -10.60 3.91 -11.41
CA GLU A 76 -11.32 5.18 -11.63
C GLU A 76 -10.63 6.31 -10.81
N ASP A 77 -11.33 6.93 -9.87
CA ASP A 77 -10.81 7.99 -8.99
C ASP A 77 -10.55 7.51 -7.56
N VAL A 78 -10.56 6.19 -7.33
CA VAL A 78 -10.39 5.59 -6.01
C VAL A 78 -8.98 5.02 -5.87
N GLU A 79 -8.23 5.53 -4.90
CA GLU A 79 -6.93 4.95 -4.50
C GLU A 79 -7.19 3.56 -3.93
N VAL A 80 -6.65 2.51 -4.55
CA VAL A 80 -6.87 1.11 -4.13
C VAL A 80 -5.60 0.45 -3.60
N GLY A 81 -4.44 1.03 -3.90
CA GLY A 81 -3.17 0.51 -3.42
C GLY A 81 -1.98 1.27 -3.97
N GLN A 82 -0.81 0.67 -3.82
CA GLN A 82 0.48 1.27 -4.06
C GLN A 82 1.41 0.24 -4.70
N LEU A 83 2.07 0.66 -5.77
CA LEU A 83 3.21 -0.04 -6.34
C LEU A 83 4.48 0.56 -5.73
N VAL A 84 5.36 -0.29 -5.22
CA VAL A 84 6.62 0.11 -4.57
C VAL A 84 7.78 -0.59 -5.25
N VAL A 85 8.77 0.17 -5.70
CA VAL A 85 10.00 -0.35 -6.30
C VAL A 85 11.19 0.21 -5.51
N LEU A 86 12.13 -0.66 -5.19
CA LEU A 86 13.35 -0.33 -4.47
C LEU A 86 14.49 -0.23 -5.48
N GLU A 87 15.39 0.71 -5.29
CA GLU A 87 16.65 0.74 -6.04
C GLU A 87 17.47 -0.53 -5.72
N GLY A 88 18.06 -1.12 -6.76
CA GLY A 88 18.86 -2.34 -6.65
C GLY A 88 20.12 -2.21 -7.49
N GLY A 89 21.10 -1.44 -7.01
CA GLY A 89 22.40 -1.26 -7.66
C GLY A 89 22.49 -0.14 -8.71
N ARG A 90 21.40 0.57 -9.00
CA ARG A 90 21.40 1.82 -9.78
C ARG A 90 20.29 2.76 -9.34
N GLN A 91 20.46 4.06 -9.61
CA GLN A 91 19.41 5.05 -9.38
C GLN A 91 18.29 4.91 -10.43
N PHE A 92 17.08 5.33 -10.06
CA PHE A 92 15.98 5.41 -11.02
C PHE A 92 16.25 6.45 -12.11
N GLN A 93 15.97 6.06 -13.33
CA GLN A 93 16.03 6.88 -14.54
C GLN A 93 14.59 7.20 -14.99
N GLU A 94 14.42 8.20 -15.84
CA GLU A 94 13.10 8.62 -16.36
C GLU A 94 12.27 7.46 -16.94
N VAL A 95 12.94 6.50 -17.59
CA VAL A 95 12.30 5.29 -18.11
C VAL A 95 11.63 4.46 -17.02
N ASP A 96 12.20 4.40 -15.82
CA ASP A 96 11.64 3.64 -14.70
C ASP A 96 10.33 4.26 -14.20
N PHE A 97 10.25 5.60 -14.18
CA PHE A 97 9.02 6.32 -13.82
C PHE A 97 7.90 6.03 -14.84
N LYS A 98 8.21 6.08 -16.14
CA LYS A 98 7.26 5.76 -17.23
C LYS A 98 6.79 4.31 -17.18
N LEU A 99 7.70 3.39 -16.90
CA LEU A 99 7.37 1.98 -16.71
C LEU A 99 6.46 1.79 -15.51
N MET A 100 6.74 2.47 -14.40
CA MET A 100 5.94 2.36 -13.19
C MET A 100 4.51 2.90 -13.37
N GLU A 101 4.34 3.97 -14.14
CA GLU A 101 3.02 4.45 -14.54
C GLU A 101 2.27 3.40 -15.37
N SER A 102 2.92 2.85 -16.40
CA SER A 102 2.33 1.79 -17.24
C SER A 102 1.94 0.55 -16.43
N PHE A 103 2.79 0.13 -15.48
CA PHE A 103 2.49 -0.99 -14.58
C PHE A 103 1.34 -0.69 -13.64
N SER A 104 1.23 0.54 -13.12
CA SER A 104 0.12 0.91 -12.24
C SER A 104 -1.23 0.82 -12.94
N ILE A 105 -1.29 1.19 -14.22
CA ILE A 105 -2.49 1.06 -15.05
C ILE A 105 -2.80 -0.42 -15.33
N LEU A 106 -1.78 -1.22 -15.63
CA LEU A 106 -1.98 -2.67 -15.84
C LEU A 106 -2.51 -3.35 -14.56
N LEU A 107 -1.92 -3.01 -13.41
CA LEU A 107 -2.35 -3.53 -12.11
C LEU A 107 -3.77 -3.09 -11.77
N SER A 108 -4.17 -1.85 -12.07
CA SER A 108 -5.54 -1.41 -11.81
C SER A 108 -6.56 -2.21 -12.62
N VAL A 109 -6.26 -2.55 -13.88
CA VAL A 109 -7.10 -3.42 -14.70
C VAL A 109 -7.17 -4.84 -14.13
N GLU A 110 -6.05 -5.37 -13.66
CA GLU A 110 -6.01 -6.73 -13.10
C GLU A 110 -6.77 -6.83 -11.77
N LEU A 111 -6.61 -5.83 -10.89
CA LEU A 111 -7.31 -5.76 -9.61
C LEU A 111 -8.83 -5.61 -9.78
N GLN A 112 -9.31 -4.99 -10.86
CA GLN A 112 -10.75 -4.90 -11.19
C GLN A 112 -11.36 -6.25 -11.58
N LYS A 113 -10.58 -7.14 -12.21
CA LYS A 113 -11.08 -8.47 -12.63
C LYS A 113 -11.26 -9.40 -11.45
N THR A 114 -10.45 -9.22 -10.42
CA THR A 114 -10.56 -9.98 -9.19
C THR A 114 -11.65 -9.32 -8.32
N ASN A 115 -12.64 -10.07 -7.83
CA ASN A 115 -13.72 -9.59 -6.95
C ASN A 115 -13.23 -8.93 -5.61
N PHE A 116 -11.94 -8.66 -5.44
CA PHE A 116 -11.37 -7.95 -4.28
C PHE A 116 -11.89 -6.52 -4.12
N PHE A 117 -12.40 -5.89 -5.19
CA PHE A 117 -12.82 -4.48 -5.20
C PHE A 117 -14.19 -4.29 -5.87
N ASN A 118 -15.25 -4.92 -5.37
CA ASN A 118 -16.60 -4.39 -5.64
C ASN A 118 -16.72 -3.04 -4.90
N ILE A 119 -16.53 -1.95 -5.65
CA ILE A 119 -16.33 -0.60 -5.16
C ILE A 119 -17.66 -0.01 -4.67
N ASP A 120 -17.80 0.11 -3.35
CA ASP A 120 -18.65 1.10 -2.68
C ASP A 120 -17.75 2.07 -1.88
N LYS A 121 -18.10 3.36 -1.91
CA LYS A 121 -17.27 4.53 -1.55
C LYS A 121 -16.73 4.63 -0.11
N ASP A 122 -16.92 3.62 0.73
CA ASP A 122 -16.44 3.56 2.13
C ASP A 122 -15.54 2.34 2.40
N LEU A 123 -14.55 2.15 1.52
CA LEU A 123 -13.73 0.94 1.43
C LEU A 123 -13.17 0.41 2.76
N ILE A 124 -12.65 1.23 3.67
CA ILE A 124 -12.02 0.70 4.90
C ILE A 124 -13.09 0.13 5.87
N SER A 125 -14.21 0.81 6.01
CA SER A 125 -15.33 0.35 6.85
C SER A 125 -15.94 -0.91 6.25
N ASN A 126 -16.10 -0.95 4.92
CA ASN A 126 -16.67 -2.08 4.21
C ASN A 126 -15.74 -3.30 4.22
N TYR A 127 -14.42 -3.15 4.10
CA TYR A 127 -13.48 -4.28 4.25
C TYR A 127 -13.54 -4.89 5.65
N ILE A 128 -13.58 -4.06 6.69
CA ILE A 128 -13.74 -4.55 8.07
C ILE A 128 -15.10 -5.25 8.22
N LEU A 129 -16.17 -4.68 7.68
CA LEU A 129 -17.51 -5.28 7.76
C LEU A 129 -17.59 -6.61 7.00
N THR A 130 -17.06 -6.67 5.78
CA THR A 130 -17.03 -7.87 4.95
C THR A 130 -16.24 -8.98 5.63
N ASP A 131 -15.06 -8.67 6.17
CA ASP A 131 -14.26 -9.67 6.90
C ASP A 131 -14.97 -10.18 8.17
N LEU A 132 -15.75 -9.34 8.85
CA LEU A 132 -16.58 -9.72 9.99
C LEU A 132 -17.79 -10.58 9.57
N ILE A 133 -18.42 -10.26 8.43
CA ILE A 133 -19.58 -10.97 7.89
C ILE A 133 -19.17 -12.35 7.34
N GLU A 134 -18.03 -12.43 6.67
CA GLU A 134 -17.50 -13.65 6.08
C GLU A 134 -16.95 -14.64 7.13
N LYS A 135 -16.90 -14.25 8.42
CA LYS A 135 -16.41 -15.06 9.54
C LYS A 135 -15.03 -15.67 9.27
N ASN A 136 -14.17 -14.97 8.52
CA ASN A 136 -12.75 -15.27 8.56
C ASN A 136 -12.33 -15.11 10.03
N TYR A 137 -11.68 -16.13 10.59
CA TYR A 137 -11.51 -16.28 12.03
C TYR A 137 -10.64 -15.15 12.60
N MET A 138 -11.27 -14.18 13.27
CA MET A 138 -10.61 -12.99 13.80
C MET A 138 -10.76 -12.98 15.32
N SER A 139 -9.66 -13.19 16.04
CA SER A 139 -9.64 -12.96 17.48
C SER A 139 -9.91 -11.49 17.78
N GLU A 140 -10.47 -11.21 18.97
CA GLU A 140 -10.81 -9.87 19.44
C GLU A 140 -9.62 -8.89 19.33
N GLU A 141 -8.41 -9.39 19.57
CA GLU A 141 -7.17 -8.63 19.44
C GLU A 141 -6.89 -8.15 18.01
N ILE A 142 -7.12 -9.00 17.01
CA ILE A 142 -6.91 -8.67 15.59
C ILE A 142 -7.97 -7.65 15.14
N ILE A 143 -9.21 -7.76 15.63
CA ILE A 143 -10.28 -6.79 15.38
C ILE A 143 -9.89 -5.41 15.94
N HIS A 144 -9.43 -5.34 17.19
CA HIS A 144 -8.96 -4.09 17.79
C HIS A 144 -7.76 -3.47 17.07
N LYS A 145 -6.81 -4.29 16.63
CA LYS A 145 -5.64 -3.83 15.86
C LYS A 145 -6.07 -3.24 14.52
N ARG A 146 -7.03 -3.86 13.82
CA ARG A 146 -7.62 -3.35 12.57
C ARG A 146 -8.41 -2.06 12.73
N PHE A 147 -9.24 -1.96 13.76
CA PHE A 147 -9.96 -0.71 14.04
C PHE A 147 -9.00 0.46 14.33
N ARG A 148 -7.86 0.19 14.99
CA ARG A 148 -6.80 1.20 15.21
C ARG A 148 -6.19 1.71 13.90
N TYR A 149 -6.01 0.84 12.90
CA TYR A 149 -5.51 1.25 11.58
C TYR A 149 -6.53 2.04 10.75
N SER A 150 -7.84 1.84 10.98
CA SER A 150 -8.95 2.46 10.23
C SER A 150 -9.43 3.81 10.80
N ILE A 151 -9.61 3.91 12.13
CA ILE A 151 -10.32 5.05 12.76
C ILE A 151 -9.58 6.39 12.66
N PHE A 152 -8.25 6.40 12.57
CA PHE A 152 -7.48 7.66 12.55
C PHE A 152 -7.67 8.50 11.27
N LYS A 153 -8.32 7.95 10.23
CA LYS A 153 -8.65 8.70 9.00
C LYS A 153 -9.83 9.68 9.19
N SER A 154 -10.76 9.43 10.12
CA SER A 154 -11.94 10.30 10.28
C SER A 154 -11.62 11.63 10.97
N ILE A 155 -10.59 11.66 11.81
CA ILE A 155 -10.21 12.87 12.57
C ILE A 155 -9.51 13.91 11.68
N TYR A 156 -8.91 13.50 10.56
CA TYR A 156 -8.20 14.40 9.65
C TYR A 156 -8.94 14.73 8.35
N SER A 157 -10.16 14.22 8.16
CA SER A 157 -10.98 14.52 6.97
C SER A 157 -12.00 15.66 7.17
N TYR A 158 -12.00 16.30 8.35
CA TYR A 158 -12.71 17.54 8.62
C TYR A 158 -11.73 18.62 9.10
N LYS A 159 -11.00 19.23 8.16
CA LYS A 159 -10.50 20.60 8.25
C LYS A 159 -10.13 21.14 6.87
#